data_AF-A0A7J9QFS2-F1
#
_entry.id   AF-A0A7J9QFS2-F1
#
_cell.length_a   1.000
_cell.length_b   1.000
_cell.length_c   1.000
_cell.angle_alpha   90.00
_cell.angle_beta   90.00
_cell.angle_gamma   90.00
#
_symmetry.space_group_name_H-M   'P 1'
#
loop_
_entity.id
_entity.type
_entity.pdbx_description
1 polymer ?
#
loop_
_entity_poly.entity_id
_entity_poly.type
_entity_poly.pdbx_seq_one_letter_code
_entity_poly.pdbx_strand_id
1 'polypeptide(L)'
;VNQLDKKYQNEIPNNINILYEKGHRAVESLDKSLSNNDIEKAKQDFLLAMNSFMQISRIISQSSEKVIVVSVSEKSNQNLQSKLDRLEKYVKTLESISNKHKIEQNGNNFTTAYSLIQEIRNQINTNEDSSKNIDELNDLIKSIKNEIRNSMAEKQSNSIKNFFEKFLAQIDQKLMQAKDLGRDEIEIDRANELIIEIRELLSKNQINDAKTVYSELKVVLKNIGISVKIT
;
A
#
# COMPACT_ATOMS: atom_id res chain seq x y z
N VAL A 1 -31.17 29.55 4.22
CA VAL A 1 -32.03 28.53 4.89
C VAL A 1 -31.28 27.21 4.84
N ASN A 2 -30.86 26.69 5.99
CA ASN A 2 -30.02 25.49 6.08
C ASN A 2 -30.83 24.28 5.58
N GLN A 3 -30.22 23.40 4.78
CA GLN A 3 -30.92 22.20 4.30
C GLN A 3 -31.32 21.26 5.46
N LEU A 4 -30.64 21.37 6.61
CA LEU A 4 -30.98 20.66 7.84
C LEU A 4 -32.29 21.14 8.47
N ASP A 5 -32.61 22.44 8.38
CA ASP A 5 -33.84 23.02 8.94
C ASP A 5 -35.09 22.41 8.29
N LYS A 6 -35.01 22.09 6.99
CA LYS A 6 -36.11 21.44 6.25
C LYS A 6 -36.39 20.01 6.71
N LYS A 7 -35.39 19.27 7.22
CA LYS A 7 -35.55 17.87 7.66
C LYS A 7 -35.93 17.75 9.13
N TYR A 8 -35.44 18.65 9.99
CA TYR A 8 -35.57 18.52 11.44
C TYR A 8 -36.53 19.50 12.10
N GLN A 9 -37.20 20.39 11.34
CA GLN A 9 -38.27 21.28 11.82
C GLN A 9 -37.97 21.91 13.20
N ASN A 10 -36.73 22.38 13.39
CA ASN A 10 -36.14 23.03 14.59
C ASN A 10 -35.45 22.16 15.65
N GLU A 11 -35.38 20.83 15.52
CA GLU A 11 -34.63 19.95 16.45
C GLU A 11 -33.50 19.20 15.73
N ILE A 12 -32.46 19.93 15.32
CA ILE A 12 -31.25 19.30 14.75
C ILE A 12 -30.53 18.53 15.87
N PRO A 13 -30.30 17.22 15.72
CA PRO A 13 -29.52 16.45 16.68
C PRO A 13 -28.17 17.11 16.99
N ASN A 14 -27.82 17.21 18.28
CA ASN A 14 -26.64 17.94 18.74
C ASN A 14 -25.33 17.48 18.04
N ASN A 15 -25.20 16.19 17.75
CA ASN A 15 -24.07 15.63 17.00
C ASN A 15 -24.00 16.12 15.54
N ILE A 16 -25.14 16.30 14.86
CA ILE A 16 -25.19 16.88 13.51
C ILE A 16 -24.82 18.36 13.57
N ASN A 17 -25.31 19.09 14.57
CA ASN A 17 -25.02 20.52 14.72
C ASN A 17 -23.51 20.77 14.95
N ILE A 18 -22.88 19.99 15.84
CA ILE A 18 -21.43 20.07 16.08
C ILE A 18 -20.63 19.80 14.80
N LEU A 19 -21.00 18.77 14.03
CA LEU A 19 -20.34 18.45 12.77
C LEU A 19 -20.55 19.56 11.72
N TYR A 20 -21.73 20.16 11.69
CA TYR A 20 -22.06 21.23 10.76
C TYR A 20 -21.21 22.46 11.04
N GLU A 21 -21.16 22.91 12.30
CA GLU A 21 -20.33 24.03 12.75
C GLU A 21 -18.84 23.80 12.50
N LYS A 22 -18.37 22.56 12.67
CA LYS A 22 -16.99 22.18 12.38
C LYS A 22 -16.68 22.22 10.88
N GLY A 23 -17.57 21.67 10.06
CA GLY A 23 -17.42 21.68 8.60
C GLY A 23 -17.51 23.10 8.03
N HIS A 24 -18.44 23.90 8.55
CA HIS A 24 -18.64 25.28 8.13
C HIS A 24 -17.41 26.15 8.43
N ARG A 25 -16.88 26.10 9.65
CA ARG A 25 -15.63 26.80 10.02
C ARG A 25 -14.44 26.37 9.18
N ALA A 26 -14.36 25.09 8.82
CA ALA A 26 -13.30 24.61 7.93
C ALA A 26 -13.43 25.19 6.51
N VAL A 27 -14.65 25.40 6.01
CA VAL A 27 -14.88 26.07 4.70
C VAL A 27 -14.49 27.56 4.77
N GLU A 28 -14.85 28.27 5.84
CA GLU A 28 -14.42 29.66 6.02
C GLU A 28 -12.90 29.79 6.12
N SER A 29 -12.25 28.83 6.79
CA SER A 29 -10.79 28.76 6.89
C SER A 29 -10.14 28.41 5.55
N LEU A 30 -10.76 27.52 4.77
CA LEU A 30 -10.34 27.15 3.42
C LEU A 30 -10.32 28.38 2.50
N ASP A 31 -11.37 29.18 2.52
CA ASP A 31 -11.49 30.39 1.68
C ASP A 31 -10.38 31.41 1.98
N LYS A 32 -10.04 31.57 3.28
CA LYS A 32 -8.90 32.38 3.72
C LYS A 32 -7.56 31.79 3.29
N SER A 33 -7.39 30.47 3.40
CA SER A 33 -6.15 29.80 3.00
C SER A 33 -5.90 29.85 1.50
N LEU A 34 -6.95 29.72 0.69
CA LEU A 34 -6.89 29.91 -0.76
C LEU A 34 -6.53 31.35 -1.11
N SER A 35 -7.14 32.33 -0.43
CA SER A 35 -6.84 33.76 -0.62
C SER A 35 -5.40 34.13 -0.25
N ASN A 36 -4.80 33.41 0.70
CA ASN A 36 -3.43 33.62 1.17
C ASN A 36 -2.39 32.72 0.46
N ASN A 37 -2.78 31.95 -0.58
CA ASN A 37 -1.93 30.97 -1.27
C ASN A 37 -1.26 29.94 -0.34
N ASP A 38 -1.88 29.62 0.80
CA ASP A 38 -1.40 28.59 1.73
C ASP A 38 -1.99 27.23 1.33
N ILE A 39 -1.29 26.56 0.40
CA ILE A 39 -1.74 25.31 -0.23
C ILE A 39 -1.88 24.16 0.78
N GLU A 40 -0.93 24.03 1.71
CA GLU A 40 -0.95 22.95 2.70
C GLU A 40 -2.13 23.12 3.67
N LYS A 41 -2.35 24.34 4.15
CA LYS A 41 -3.49 24.62 5.02
C LYS A 41 -4.82 24.51 4.27
N ALA A 42 -4.89 24.94 3.00
CA ALA A 42 -6.08 24.76 2.17
C ALA A 42 -6.43 23.26 2.00
N LYS A 43 -5.44 22.40 1.79
CA LYS A 43 -5.67 20.95 1.69
C LYS A 43 -6.20 20.36 3.00
N GLN A 44 -5.66 20.78 4.15
CA GLN A 44 -6.13 20.34 5.46
C GLN A 44 -7.57 20.80 5.73
N ASP A 45 -7.85 22.07 5.47
CA ASP A 45 -9.18 22.66 5.67
C ASP A 45 -10.24 22.02 4.76
N PHE A 46 -9.89 21.72 3.50
CA PHE A 46 -10.75 20.97 2.58
C PHE A 46 -11.10 19.56 3.12
N LEU A 47 -10.09 18.80 3.56
CA LEU A 47 -10.32 17.45 4.07
C LEU A 47 -11.16 17.45 5.35
N LEU A 48 -10.96 18.45 6.22
CA LEU A 48 -11.73 18.62 7.44
C LEU A 48 -13.20 18.90 7.15
N ALA A 49 -13.49 19.83 6.22
CA ALA A 49 -14.84 20.13 5.75
C ALA A 49 -15.50 18.89 5.13
N MET A 50 -14.80 18.20 4.23
CA MET A 50 -15.30 17.02 3.54
C MET A 50 -15.67 15.90 4.52
N ASN A 51 -14.81 15.63 5.51
CA ASN A 51 -15.06 14.58 6.50
C ASN A 51 -16.28 14.91 7.37
N SER A 52 -16.41 16.16 7.84
CA SER A 52 -17.58 16.61 8.60
C SER A 52 -18.90 16.42 7.83
N PHE A 53 -18.97 16.88 6.57
CA PHE A 53 -20.19 16.77 5.77
C PHE A 53 -20.50 15.32 5.36
N MET A 54 -19.48 14.50 5.12
CA MET A 54 -19.67 13.07 4.87
C MET A 54 -20.27 12.35 6.08
N GLN A 55 -19.85 12.69 7.30
CA GLN A 55 -20.43 12.13 8.51
C GLN A 55 -21.88 12.57 8.70
N ILE A 56 -22.20 13.85 8.46
CA ILE A 56 -23.59 14.33 8.48
C ILE A 56 -24.46 13.55 7.48
N SER A 57 -23.97 13.39 6.24
CA SER A 57 -24.68 12.62 5.21
C SER A 57 -24.94 11.18 5.67
N ARG A 58 -23.97 10.50 6.29
CA ARG A 58 -24.16 9.15 6.85
C ARG A 58 -25.23 9.10 7.94
N ILE A 59 -25.19 10.04 8.89
CA ILE A 59 -26.16 10.09 10.00
C ILE A 59 -27.57 10.31 9.44
N ILE A 60 -27.72 11.23 8.49
CA ILE A 60 -29.00 11.55 7.84
C ILE A 60 -29.54 10.37 7.04
N SER A 61 -28.70 9.66 6.31
CA SER A 61 -29.10 8.47 5.54
C SER A 61 -29.52 7.33 6.45
N GLN A 62 -28.78 7.10 7.55
CA GLN A 62 -29.09 6.06 8.54
C GLN A 62 -30.36 6.37 9.36
N SER A 63 -30.71 7.65 9.55
CA SER A 63 -31.89 8.05 10.31
C SER A 63 -33.22 7.95 9.54
N SER A 64 -33.20 7.48 8.28
CA SER A 64 -34.40 7.35 7.42
C SER A 64 -34.99 5.94 7.41
N GLU A 65 -34.34 4.98 8.08
CA GLU A 65 -34.91 3.66 8.30
C GLU A 65 -35.97 3.75 9.41
N LYS A 66 -37.23 3.46 9.02
CA LYS A 66 -38.34 3.18 9.93
C LYS A 66 -37.83 2.33 11.10
N VAL A 67 -38.07 2.80 12.32
CA VAL A 67 -37.80 2.06 13.56
C VAL A 67 -38.66 0.80 13.56
N ILE A 68 -38.14 -0.26 12.96
CA ILE A 68 -38.46 -1.63 13.29
C ILE A 68 -37.57 -1.93 14.49
N VAL A 69 -38.15 -2.43 15.58
CA VAL A 69 -37.42 -2.88 16.77
C VAL A 69 -36.60 -4.11 16.37
N VAL A 70 -35.45 -3.85 15.75
CA VAL A 70 -34.41 -4.84 15.48
C VAL A 70 -33.70 -5.04 16.80
N SER A 71 -33.73 -6.27 17.30
CA SER A 71 -33.07 -6.64 18.55
C SER A 71 -31.57 -6.31 18.46
N VAL A 72 -30.94 -5.96 19.59
CA VAL A 72 -29.52 -5.58 19.64
C VAL A 72 -28.60 -6.66 19.02
N SER A 73 -29.01 -7.93 19.08
CA SER A 73 -28.34 -9.08 18.45
C SER A 73 -28.41 -9.03 16.92
N GLU A 74 -29.57 -8.75 16.33
CA GLU A 74 -29.72 -8.66 14.86
C GLU A 74 -28.88 -7.52 14.27
N LYS A 75 -28.81 -6.36 14.94
CA LYS A 75 -27.97 -5.24 14.51
C LYS A 75 -26.47 -5.55 14.67
N SER A 76 -26.10 -6.31 15.70
CA SER A 76 -24.73 -6.79 15.92
C SER A 76 -24.30 -7.80 14.84
N ASN A 77 -25.18 -8.75 14.51
CA ASN A 77 -24.91 -9.77 13.49
C ASN A 77 -24.83 -9.18 12.08
N GLN A 78 -25.68 -8.21 11.74
CA GLN A 78 -25.56 -7.46 10.48
C GLN A 78 -24.21 -6.75 10.36
N ASN A 79 -23.70 -6.18 11.47
CA ASN A 79 -22.38 -5.56 11.50
C ASN A 79 -21.26 -6.58 11.30
N LEU A 80 -21.32 -7.73 11.98
CA LEU A 80 -20.38 -8.84 11.82
C LEU A 80 -20.38 -9.40 10.40
N GLN A 81 -21.55 -9.62 9.79
CA GLN A 81 -21.66 -10.09 8.41
C GLN A 81 -21.00 -9.11 7.43
N SER A 82 -21.26 -7.81 7.61
CA SER A 82 -20.65 -6.79 6.75
C SER A 82 -19.14 -6.69 6.90
N LYS A 83 -18.59 -6.99 8.09
CA LYS A 83 -17.14 -7.08 8.33
C LYS A 83 -16.57 -8.31 7.65
N LEU A 84 -17.24 -9.45 7.78
CA LEU A 84 -16.82 -10.70 7.16
C LEU A 84 -16.80 -10.62 5.63
N ASP A 85 -17.80 -9.98 5.02
CA ASP A 85 -17.83 -9.75 3.57
C ASP A 85 -16.63 -8.90 3.09
N ARG A 86 -16.17 -7.95 3.92
CA ARG A 86 -14.97 -7.15 3.60
C ARG A 86 -13.70 -8.00 3.69
N LEU A 87 -13.61 -8.87 4.70
CA LEU A 87 -12.49 -9.81 4.84
C LEU A 87 -12.43 -10.79 3.67
N GLU A 88 -13.57 -11.35 3.25
CA GLU A 88 -13.63 -12.25 2.09
C GLU A 88 -13.20 -11.55 0.80
N LYS A 89 -13.66 -10.31 0.56
CA LYS A 89 -13.20 -9.51 -0.59
C LYS A 89 -11.69 -9.26 -0.55
N TYR A 90 -11.14 -9.05 0.64
CA TYR A 90 -9.71 -8.86 0.80
C TYR A 90 -8.92 -10.15 0.54
N VAL A 91 -9.38 -11.30 1.03
CA VAL A 91 -8.82 -12.63 0.72
C VAL A 91 -8.80 -12.87 -0.79
N LYS A 92 -9.92 -12.64 -1.49
CA LYS A 92 -10.01 -12.74 -2.96
C LYS A 92 -9.02 -11.84 -3.69
N THR A 93 -8.80 -10.64 -3.17
CA THR A 93 -7.84 -9.69 -3.71
C THR A 93 -6.41 -10.20 -3.55
N LEU A 94 -6.06 -10.71 -2.36
CA LEU A 94 -4.75 -11.31 -2.10
C LEU A 94 -4.50 -12.53 -2.97
N GLU A 95 -5.49 -13.40 -3.16
CA GLU A 95 -5.42 -14.58 -4.04
C GLU A 95 -5.16 -14.17 -5.50
N SER A 96 -5.90 -13.18 -5.99
CA SER A 96 -5.72 -12.65 -7.34
C SER A 96 -4.31 -12.08 -7.55
N ILE A 97 -3.77 -11.37 -6.55
CA ILE A 97 -2.40 -10.86 -6.58
C ILE A 97 -1.40 -12.01 -6.60
N SER A 98 -1.57 -13.00 -5.72
CA SER A 98 -0.70 -14.19 -5.65
C SER A 98 -0.63 -14.91 -6.99
N ASN A 99 -1.78 -15.16 -7.60
CA ASN A 99 -1.89 -15.83 -8.90
C ASN A 99 -1.26 -15.01 -10.02
N LYS A 100 -1.54 -13.71 -10.08
CA LYS A 100 -0.97 -12.79 -11.09
C LYS A 100 0.56 -12.80 -11.06
N HIS A 101 1.15 -12.83 -9.87
CA HIS A 101 2.59 -12.77 -9.69
C HIS A 101 3.27 -14.15 -9.64
N LYS A 102 2.49 -15.24 -9.76
CA LYS A 102 2.92 -16.64 -9.63
C LYS A 102 3.71 -16.87 -8.35
N ILE A 103 3.18 -16.36 -7.24
CA ILE A 103 3.75 -16.57 -5.91
C ILE A 103 3.29 -17.95 -5.46
N GLU A 104 4.22 -18.89 -5.34
CA GLU A 104 3.97 -20.18 -4.69
C GLU A 104 3.60 -19.90 -3.23
N GLN A 105 2.35 -20.18 -2.88
CA GLN A 105 1.89 -20.12 -1.50
C GLN A 105 2.39 -21.37 -0.80
N ASN A 106 2.96 -21.23 0.39
CA ASN A 106 3.23 -22.37 1.26
C ASN A 106 1.90 -22.96 1.77
N GLY A 107 1.31 -23.85 0.98
CA GLY A 107 0.16 -24.68 1.37
C GLY A 107 -1.23 -24.10 1.09
N ASN A 108 -2.21 -24.66 1.79
CA ASN A 108 -3.65 -24.47 1.54
C ASN A 108 -4.20 -23.18 2.17
N ASN A 109 -3.40 -22.11 2.30
CA ASN A 109 -3.74 -20.92 3.10
C ASN A 109 -5.03 -20.23 2.66
N PHE A 110 -5.24 -20.05 1.35
CA PHE A 110 -6.50 -19.49 0.83
C PHE A 110 -7.68 -20.42 1.09
N THR A 111 -7.51 -21.73 0.90
CA THR A 111 -8.53 -22.73 1.24
C THR A 111 -8.92 -22.65 2.70
N THR A 112 -7.94 -22.59 3.62
CA THR A 112 -8.17 -22.43 5.06
C THR A 112 -8.90 -21.13 5.37
N ALA A 113 -8.51 -20.02 4.74
CA ALA A 113 -9.19 -18.74 4.93
C ALA A 113 -10.66 -18.81 4.47
N TYR A 114 -10.95 -19.45 3.34
CA TYR A 114 -12.31 -19.64 2.87
C TYR A 114 -13.12 -20.57 3.78
N SER A 115 -12.52 -21.64 4.31
CA SER A 115 -13.17 -22.51 5.31
C SER A 115 -13.54 -21.74 6.58
N LEU A 116 -12.62 -20.96 7.14
CA LEU A 116 -12.89 -20.12 8.31
C LEU A 116 -14.01 -19.11 8.03
N ILE A 117 -14.04 -18.50 6.84
CA ILE A 117 -15.13 -17.59 6.44
C ILE A 117 -16.49 -18.31 6.46
N GLN A 118 -16.56 -19.55 5.96
CA GLN A 118 -17.80 -20.33 5.99
C GLN A 118 -18.21 -20.69 7.42
N GLU A 119 -17.27 -21.08 8.27
CA GLU A 119 -17.53 -21.36 9.69
C GLU A 119 -18.07 -20.14 10.43
N ILE A 120 -17.45 -18.97 10.23
CA ILE A 120 -17.91 -17.71 10.84
C ILE A 120 -19.33 -17.35 10.34
N ARG A 121 -19.62 -17.53 9.04
CA ARG A 121 -20.98 -17.32 8.50
C ARG A 121 -22.00 -18.22 9.22
N ASN A 122 -21.65 -19.48 9.45
CA ASN A 122 -22.53 -20.41 10.16
C ASN A 122 -22.74 -19.99 11.62
N GLN A 123 -21.67 -19.62 12.32
CA GLN A 123 -21.74 -19.13 13.71
C GLN A 123 -22.60 -17.86 13.84
N ILE A 124 -22.48 -16.91 12.92
CA ILE A 124 -23.33 -15.72 12.89
C ILE A 124 -24.81 -16.10 12.70
N ASN A 125 -25.10 -17.07 11.82
CA ASN A 125 -26.45 -17.53 11.56
C ASN A 125 -27.06 -18.31 12.75
N THR A 126 -26.24 -19.02 13.53
CA THR A 126 -26.67 -19.77 14.72
C THR A 126 -26.57 -18.98 16.03
N ASN A 127 -26.17 -17.70 15.97
CA ASN A 127 -25.87 -16.85 17.14
C ASN A 127 -24.78 -17.43 18.07
N GLU A 128 -23.86 -18.22 17.52
CA GLU A 128 -22.68 -18.72 18.24
C GLU A 128 -21.57 -17.67 18.25
N ASP A 129 -20.68 -17.79 19.24
CA ASP A 129 -19.50 -16.93 19.31
C ASP A 129 -18.52 -17.26 18.18
N SER A 130 -18.21 -16.26 17.36
CA SER A 130 -17.29 -16.35 16.22
C SER A 130 -15.97 -15.61 16.47
N SER A 131 -15.78 -15.02 17.65
CA SER A 131 -14.61 -14.20 18.00
C SER A 131 -13.29 -14.90 17.70
N LYS A 132 -13.14 -16.15 18.15
CA LYS A 132 -11.94 -16.96 17.94
C LYS A 132 -11.64 -17.19 16.46
N ASN A 133 -12.64 -17.60 15.68
CA ASN A 133 -12.46 -17.86 14.25
C ASN A 133 -12.16 -16.57 13.47
N ILE A 134 -12.72 -15.43 13.89
CA ILE A 134 -12.40 -14.12 13.33
C ILE A 134 -10.94 -13.74 13.60
N ASP A 135 -10.44 -13.96 14.82
CA ASP A 135 -9.04 -13.69 15.17
C ASP A 135 -8.08 -14.59 14.37
N GLU A 136 -8.37 -15.89 14.28
CA GLU A 136 -7.60 -16.83 13.45
C GLU A 136 -7.59 -16.43 11.97
N LEU A 137 -8.74 -16.01 11.42
CA LEU A 137 -8.83 -15.51 10.05
C LEU A 137 -7.98 -14.24 9.84
N ASN A 138 -7.99 -13.31 10.79
CA ASN A 138 -7.20 -12.08 10.71
C ASN A 138 -5.69 -12.37 10.72
N ASP A 139 -5.24 -13.28 11.59
CA ASP A 139 -3.85 -13.68 11.66
C ASP A 139 -3.40 -14.39 10.39
N LEU A 140 -4.24 -15.27 9.84
CA LEU A 140 -3.99 -15.94 8.57
C LEU A 140 -3.90 -14.93 7.41
N ILE A 141 -4.84 -13.99 7.32
CA ILE A 141 -4.82 -12.92 6.31
C ILE A 141 -3.53 -12.08 6.41
N LYS A 142 -3.09 -11.76 7.63
CA LYS A 142 -1.85 -11.03 7.87
C LYS A 142 -0.62 -11.83 7.43
N SER A 143 -0.62 -13.13 7.69
CA SER A 143 0.43 -14.05 7.24
C SER A 143 0.51 -14.09 5.71
N ILE A 144 -0.61 -14.37 5.03
CA ILE A 144 -0.71 -14.41 3.55
C ILE A 144 -0.21 -13.09 2.95
N LYS A 145 -0.63 -11.95 3.50
CA LYS A 145 -0.21 -10.62 3.05
C LYS A 145 1.31 -10.45 3.13
N ASN A 146 1.92 -10.87 4.24
CA ASN A 146 3.36 -10.74 4.46
C ASN A 146 4.14 -11.67 3.52
N GLU A 147 3.67 -12.89 3.32
CA GLU A 147 4.27 -13.85 2.38
C GLU A 147 4.27 -13.30 0.94
N ILE A 148 3.12 -12.80 0.48
CA ILE A 148 3.00 -12.13 -0.83
C ILE A 148 3.99 -10.96 -0.93
N ARG A 149 4.03 -10.10 0.10
CA ARG A 149 4.93 -8.93 0.11
C ARG A 149 6.41 -9.34 0.02
N ASN A 150 6.81 -10.33 0.81
CA ASN A 150 8.20 -10.78 0.88
C ASN A 150 8.62 -11.45 -0.43
N SER A 151 7.77 -12.33 -0.99
CA SER A 151 8.03 -12.99 -2.27
C SER A 151 8.16 -11.97 -3.41
N MET A 152 7.31 -10.95 -3.46
CA MET A 152 7.43 -9.88 -4.46
C MET A 152 8.73 -9.08 -4.29
N ALA A 153 9.11 -8.75 -3.06
CA ALA A 153 10.36 -8.03 -2.77
C ALA A 153 11.59 -8.85 -3.17
N GLU A 154 11.59 -10.15 -2.87
CA GLU A 154 12.65 -11.08 -3.26
C GLU A 154 12.75 -11.19 -4.79
N LYS A 155 11.62 -11.38 -5.48
CA LYS A 155 11.57 -11.45 -6.95
C LYS A 155 12.09 -10.16 -7.60
N GLN A 156 11.76 -9.00 -7.04
CA GLN A 156 12.30 -7.72 -7.50
C GLN A 156 13.82 -7.65 -7.27
N SER A 157 14.30 -8.03 -6.09
CA SER A 157 15.73 -8.05 -5.78
C SER A 157 16.50 -8.97 -6.73
N ASN A 158 16.03 -10.20 -6.94
CA ASN A 158 16.63 -11.16 -7.86
C ASN A 158 16.63 -10.64 -9.30
N SER A 159 15.56 -9.95 -9.73
CA SER A 159 15.52 -9.31 -11.05
C SER A 159 16.60 -8.23 -11.19
N ILE A 160 16.84 -7.43 -10.15
CA ILE A 160 17.89 -6.41 -10.13
C ILE A 160 19.27 -7.05 -10.15
N LYS A 161 19.51 -8.10 -9.34
CA LYS A 161 20.78 -8.84 -9.36
C LYS A 161 21.07 -9.41 -10.75
N ASN A 162 20.10 -10.09 -11.36
CA ASN A 162 20.24 -10.64 -12.71
C ASN A 162 20.51 -9.55 -13.77
N PHE A 163 19.88 -8.37 -13.64
CA PHE A 163 20.18 -7.24 -14.51
C PHE A 163 21.63 -6.79 -14.34
N PHE A 164 22.07 -6.54 -13.11
CA PHE A 164 23.44 -6.12 -12.83
C PHE A 164 24.47 -7.17 -13.26
N GLU A 165 24.24 -8.46 -13.03
CA GLU A 165 25.17 -9.51 -13.46
C GLU A 165 25.43 -9.48 -14.97
N LYS A 166 24.36 -9.45 -15.78
CA LYS A 166 24.46 -9.35 -17.24
C LYS A 166 25.13 -8.05 -17.66
N PHE A 167 24.78 -6.97 -17.00
CA PHE A 167 25.25 -5.64 -17.33
C PHE A 167 26.74 -5.44 -16.98
N LEU A 168 27.18 -5.89 -15.80
CA LEU A 168 28.59 -5.86 -15.38
C LEU A 168 29.44 -6.78 -16.25
N ALA A 169 28.94 -7.94 -16.67
CA ALA A 169 29.66 -8.81 -17.60
C ALA A 169 29.93 -8.12 -18.96
N GLN A 170 29.01 -7.28 -19.45
CA GLN A 170 29.25 -6.47 -20.64
C GLN A 170 30.28 -5.37 -20.40
N ILE A 171 30.32 -4.79 -19.19
CA ILE A 171 31.34 -3.81 -18.83
C ILE A 171 32.71 -4.46 -18.78
N ASP A 172 32.86 -5.62 -18.15
CA ASP A 172 34.12 -6.37 -18.09
C ASP A 172 34.71 -6.58 -19.49
N GLN A 173 33.88 -6.97 -20.46
CA GLN A 173 34.31 -7.12 -21.86
C GLN A 173 34.79 -5.81 -22.48
N LYS A 174 34.12 -4.70 -22.20
CA LYS A 174 34.53 -3.37 -22.70
C LYS A 174 35.79 -2.86 -22.02
N LEU A 175 36.02 -3.20 -20.75
CA LEU A 175 37.24 -2.86 -20.03
C LEU A 175 38.45 -3.60 -20.60
N MET A 176 38.31 -4.88 -20.95
CA MET A 176 39.36 -5.63 -21.66
C MET A 176 39.74 -4.93 -22.98
N GLN A 177 38.75 -4.55 -23.78
CA GLN A 177 38.99 -3.81 -25.03
C GLN A 177 39.64 -2.45 -24.79
N ALA A 178 39.23 -1.73 -23.74
CA ALA A 178 39.82 -0.45 -23.38
C ALA A 178 41.30 -0.60 -22.99
N LYS A 179 41.64 -1.69 -22.28
CA LYS A 179 43.03 -2.04 -21.96
C LYS A 179 43.85 -2.32 -23.20
N ASP A 180 43.33 -3.14 -24.13
CA ASP A 180 44.02 -3.45 -25.40
C ASP A 180 44.24 -2.20 -26.28
N LEU A 181 43.36 -1.21 -26.17
CA LEU A 181 43.46 0.08 -26.85
C LEU A 181 44.37 1.10 -26.14
N GLY A 182 45.02 0.71 -25.04
CA GLY A 182 45.93 1.58 -24.28
C GLY A 182 45.23 2.75 -23.59
N ARG A 183 43.98 2.59 -23.18
CA ARG A 183 43.29 3.60 -22.35
C ARG A 183 43.86 3.62 -20.92
N ASP A 184 43.52 4.66 -20.17
CA ASP A 184 44.02 4.92 -18.82
C ASP A 184 43.87 3.70 -17.90
N GLU A 185 45.00 3.08 -17.54
CA GLU A 185 45.05 1.87 -16.73
C GLU A 185 44.58 2.13 -15.28
N ILE A 186 44.82 3.34 -14.76
CA ILE A 186 44.39 3.71 -13.39
C ILE A 186 42.87 3.75 -13.31
N GLU A 187 42.21 4.35 -14.29
CA GLU A 187 40.75 4.39 -14.34
C GLU A 187 40.14 3.01 -14.66
N ILE A 188 40.85 2.17 -15.43
CA ILE A 188 40.43 0.77 -15.67
C ILE A 188 40.48 -0.05 -14.37
N ASP A 189 41.57 0.05 -13.61
CA ASP A 189 41.73 -0.66 -12.33
C ASP A 189 40.67 -0.21 -11.33
N ARG A 190 40.43 1.11 -11.25
CA ARG A 190 39.33 1.66 -10.43
C ARG A 190 37.97 1.13 -10.85
N ALA A 191 37.70 1.00 -12.15
CA ALA A 191 36.45 0.43 -12.62
C ALA A 191 36.28 -1.04 -12.18
N ASN A 192 37.37 -1.83 -12.25
CA ASN A 192 37.35 -3.23 -11.80
C ASN A 192 37.08 -3.36 -10.30
N GLU A 193 37.69 -2.52 -9.46
CA GLU A 193 37.43 -2.47 -8.02
C GLU A 193 35.96 -2.18 -7.72
N LEU A 194 35.38 -1.17 -8.37
CA LEU A 194 33.96 -0.82 -8.20
C LEU A 194 33.03 -1.96 -8.66
N ILE A 195 33.38 -2.69 -9.72
CA ILE A 195 32.61 -3.86 -10.18
C ILE A 195 32.62 -4.97 -9.12
N ILE A 196 33.76 -5.24 -8.49
CA ILE A 196 33.88 -6.22 -7.41
C ILE A 196 33.02 -5.80 -6.22
N GLU A 197 33.09 -4.54 -5.82
CA GLU A 197 32.28 -4.01 -4.72
C GLU A 197 30.77 -4.12 -5.00
N ILE A 198 30.32 -3.76 -6.21
CA ILE A 198 28.91 -3.91 -6.61
C ILE A 198 28.49 -5.38 -6.51
N ARG A 199 29.30 -6.32 -6.99
CA ARG A 199 29.00 -7.77 -6.89
C ARG A 199 28.88 -8.22 -5.44
N GLU A 200 29.77 -7.75 -4.57
CA GLU A 200 29.75 -8.07 -3.13
C GLU A 200 28.47 -7.53 -2.47
N LEU A 201 28.13 -6.27 -2.72
CA LEU A 201 26.91 -5.65 -2.18
C LEU A 201 25.64 -6.36 -2.67
N LEU A 202 25.58 -6.74 -3.94
CA LEU A 202 24.46 -7.52 -4.49
C LEU A 202 24.35 -8.92 -3.85
N SER A 203 25.48 -9.56 -3.56
CA SER A 203 25.49 -10.87 -2.86
C SER A 203 24.89 -10.76 -1.46
N LYS A 204 25.14 -9.64 -0.77
CA LYS A 204 24.59 -9.30 0.56
C LYS A 204 23.17 -8.70 0.51
N ASN A 205 22.54 -8.65 -0.67
CA ASN A 205 21.22 -8.04 -0.88
C ASN A 205 21.16 -6.54 -0.58
N GLN A 206 22.30 -5.83 -0.57
CA GLN A 206 22.43 -4.39 -0.34
C GLN A 206 22.21 -3.62 -1.64
N ILE A 207 20.99 -3.69 -2.18
CA ILE A 207 20.65 -3.17 -3.52
C ILE A 207 20.84 -1.66 -3.64
N ASN A 208 20.54 -0.89 -2.59
CA ASN A 208 20.67 0.57 -2.65
C ASN A 208 22.14 1.00 -2.63
N ASP A 209 22.96 0.36 -1.79
CA ASP A 209 24.39 0.63 -1.73
C ASP A 209 25.05 0.30 -3.09
N ALA A 210 24.68 -0.85 -3.68
CA ALA A 210 25.15 -1.23 -5.02
C ALA A 210 24.80 -0.18 -6.11
N LYS A 211 23.64 0.49 -6.01
CA LYS A 211 23.26 1.58 -6.93
C LYS A 211 24.10 2.84 -6.75
N THR A 212 24.49 3.13 -5.51
CA THR A 212 25.39 4.26 -5.21
C THR A 212 26.75 4.02 -5.85
N VAL A 213 27.36 2.85 -5.59
CA VAL A 213 28.66 2.47 -6.18
C VAL A 213 28.57 2.41 -7.71
N TYR A 214 27.45 1.93 -8.26
CA TYR A 214 27.22 1.96 -9.71
C TYR A 214 27.22 3.38 -10.31
N SER A 215 26.72 4.36 -9.57
CA SER A 215 26.73 5.76 -10.02
C SER A 215 28.16 6.29 -10.15
N GLU A 216 29.06 5.86 -9.28
CA GLU A 216 30.50 6.16 -9.37
C GLU A 216 31.16 5.43 -10.54
N LEU A 217 30.87 4.13 -10.71
CA LEU A 217 31.36 3.35 -11.85
C LEU A 217 31.01 4.01 -13.18
N LYS A 218 29.80 4.57 -13.30
CA LYS A 218 29.37 5.29 -14.52
C LYS A 218 30.24 6.50 -14.84
N VAL A 219 30.76 7.21 -13.83
CA VAL A 219 31.67 8.34 -14.02
C VAL A 219 33.02 7.85 -14.54
N VAL A 220 33.59 6.82 -13.91
CA VAL A 220 34.87 6.22 -14.31
C VAL A 220 34.80 5.68 -15.74
N LEU A 221 33.74 4.95 -16.09
CA LEU A 221 33.54 4.43 -17.45
C LEU A 221 33.49 5.56 -18.50
N LYS A 222 32.91 6.72 -18.15
CA LYS A 222 32.89 7.89 -19.04
C LYS A 222 34.29 8.46 -19.26
N ASN A 223 35.14 8.50 -18.24
CA ASN A 223 36.51 9.01 -18.33
C ASN A 223 37.35 8.20 -19.32
N ILE A 224 37.20 6.87 -19.30
CA ILE A 224 37.84 5.97 -20.26
C ILE A 224 37.02 5.78 -21.53
N GLY A 225 36.10 6.70 -21.86
CA GLY A 225 35.34 6.75 -23.11
C GLY A 225 34.47 5.52 -23.40
N ILE A 226 34.06 4.78 -22.37
CA ILE A 226 33.09 3.68 -22.47
C ILE A 226 31.69 4.28 -22.30
N SER A 227 30.91 4.28 -23.39
CA SER A 227 29.49 4.64 -23.30
C SER A 227 28.68 3.45 -22.83
N VAL A 228 27.97 3.67 -21.73
CA VAL A 228 26.97 2.75 -21.19
C VAL A 228 25.60 3.25 -21.61
N LYS A 229 24.91 2.47 -22.46
CA LYS A 229 23.47 2.63 -22.69
C LYS A 229 22.74 1.55 -21.90
N ILE A 230 21.88 1.98 -20.99
CA ILE A 230 20.91 1.09 -20.33
C ILE A 230 19.80 0.89 -21.37
N THR A 231 19.57 -0.36 -21.78
CA THR A 231 18.47 -0.74 -22.68
C THR A 231 17.45 -1.54 -21.90
#